data_AF-A0A934R2G1-F1
#
_entry.id   AF-A0A934R2G1-F1
#
_cell.length_a   1.000
_cell.length_b   1.000
_cell.length_c   1.000
_cell.angle_alpha   90.00
_cell.angle_beta   90.00
_cell.angle_gamma   90.00
#
_symmetry.space_group_name_H-M   'P 1'
#
loop_
_entity.id
_entity.type
_entity.pdbx_description
1 polymer ?
#
loop_
_entity_poly.entity_id
_entity_poly.type
_entity_poly.pdbx_seq_one_letter_code
_entity_poly.pdbx_strand_id
1 'polypeptide(L)'
;MKNLETALIDPEPADSEALENFLLAQQNQELREFVGFVLGVSEKNPAERFNTWSYMDNDDANKLPALSVQEIEDVPGADDSVRRLLGGRHLLYYGPASLGGRQKLILISRPGERLVLRGKMSHFGGAADTGMAATEGLALVSERNFAAVIQLHRAKVSEKGGAQALFVNPNAVGKPLGHNLNPKAYYLAMRWKDHGLARAILHHADTVVEVGNLLTGNFLRATPVDFGPATWTGRIADLSPGLADALELVTDQECCVRISLPQGAAVAKAGPADGYKLNLVTIASRQQMDFGGHGEAEEPLKSQIALYWKAVDNQQHSTEEWWSAAFISWCVKEAGATDAEFEFSGLHARYVHRAITSPNAAFRGMDISDAAARPEPGDIINHNFKSGTVTFEDAGNRNDFHSHSAIVVEKGEDAHGRFVRTIGGNEATREHQSGTVGDSIIRLEADGRIKDRDTHRFIALIKTLK
;
A
#
# COMPACT_ATOMS: atom_id res chain seq x y z
N MET A 1 25.69 -19.45 12.86
CA MET A 1 25.87 -18.89 11.50
C MET A 1 25.81 -20.07 10.57
N LYS A 2 24.83 -20.09 9.67
CA LYS A 2 24.93 -20.87 8.45
C LYS A 2 25.05 -19.87 7.32
N ASN A 3 26.07 -20.05 6.48
CA ASN A 3 26.51 -19.05 5.53
C ASN A 3 25.40 -18.81 4.51
N LEU A 4 25.15 -17.54 4.20
CA LEU A 4 24.33 -17.19 3.06
C LEU A 4 25.21 -17.39 1.83
N GLU A 5 24.97 -18.47 1.09
CA GLU A 5 25.66 -18.72 -0.16
C GLU A 5 24.82 -18.13 -1.30
N THR A 6 25.49 -17.37 -2.16
CA THR A 6 24.89 -16.81 -3.37
C THR A 6 25.50 -17.51 -4.57
N ALA A 7 24.63 -17.87 -5.52
CA ALA A 7 24.92 -18.43 -6.85
C ALA A 7 25.04 -19.97 -6.94
N LEU A 8 23.93 -20.61 -7.36
CA LEU A 8 24.03 -21.43 -8.57
C LEU A 8 23.57 -20.53 -9.72
N ILE A 9 24.42 -20.34 -10.72
CA ILE A 9 24.03 -19.75 -11.99
C ILE A 9 23.47 -20.93 -12.78
N ASP A 10 22.15 -21.07 -12.77
CA ASP A 10 21.52 -22.14 -13.53
C ASP A 10 20.80 -21.59 -14.76
N PRO A 11 20.68 -22.42 -15.81
CA PRO A 11 19.94 -22.06 -17.01
C PRO A 11 18.52 -21.65 -16.67
N GLU A 12 17.98 -20.73 -17.45
CA GLU A 12 16.61 -20.25 -17.35
C GLU A 12 15.62 -21.43 -17.30
N PRO A 13 14.77 -21.54 -16.26
CA PRO A 13 13.73 -22.57 -16.24
C PRO A 13 12.72 -22.32 -17.36
N ALA A 14 12.18 -23.40 -17.91
CA ALA A 14 11.18 -23.31 -18.97
C ALA A 14 9.86 -22.66 -18.50
N ASP A 15 9.46 -22.93 -17.25
CA ASP A 15 8.20 -22.50 -16.62
C ASP A 15 8.27 -22.59 -15.08
N SER A 16 7.20 -22.18 -14.39
CA SER A 16 7.15 -22.17 -12.92
C SER A 16 7.18 -23.56 -12.29
N GLU A 17 6.69 -24.58 -13.00
CA GLU A 17 6.71 -25.94 -12.49
C GLU A 17 8.13 -26.50 -12.49
N ALA A 18 8.89 -26.24 -13.57
CA ALA A 18 10.31 -26.55 -13.65
C ALA A 18 11.10 -25.82 -12.57
N LEU A 19 10.78 -24.54 -12.32
CA LEU A 19 11.39 -23.78 -11.24
C LEU A 19 11.03 -24.34 -9.86
N GLU A 20 9.76 -24.62 -9.57
CA GLU A 20 9.33 -25.21 -8.29
C GLU A 20 10.00 -26.55 -8.03
N ASN A 21 10.01 -27.45 -9.01
CA ASN A 21 10.65 -28.76 -8.91
C ASN A 21 12.16 -28.64 -8.66
N PHE A 22 12.81 -27.70 -9.34
CA PHE A 22 14.23 -27.41 -9.11
C PHE A 22 14.48 -26.93 -7.67
N LEU A 23 13.70 -25.95 -7.19
CA LEU A 23 13.83 -25.42 -5.83
C LEU A 23 13.56 -26.53 -4.78
N LEU A 24 12.55 -27.36 -5.00
CA LEU A 24 12.27 -28.50 -4.11
C LEU A 24 13.42 -29.52 -4.11
N ALA A 25 14.03 -29.79 -5.26
CA ALA A 25 15.18 -30.69 -5.36
C ALA A 25 16.37 -30.18 -4.55
N GLN A 26 16.71 -28.90 -4.71
CA GLN A 26 17.79 -28.25 -3.95
C GLN A 26 17.52 -28.24 -2.43
N GLN A 27 16.27 -27.97 -2.02
CA GLN A 27 15.89 -27.99 -0.62
C GLN A 27 16.04 -29.38 0.00
N ASN A 28 15.64 -30.42 -0.73
CA ASN A 28 15.64 -31.80 -0.24
C ASN A 28 17.03 -32.45 -0.28
N GLN A 29 17.85 -32.13 -1.30
CA GLN A 29 19.16 -32.76 -1.47
C GLN A 29 20.26 -32.08 -0.64
N GLU A 30 20.23 -30.75 -0.53
CA GLU A 30 21.31 -29.98 0.08
C GLU A 30 20.91 -29.36 1.44
N LEU A 31 19.71 -29.66 1.93
CA LEU A 31 19.12 -29.05 3.13
C LEU A 31 19.10 -27.52 3.05
N ARG A 32 18.85 -26.94 1.87
CA ARG A 32 18.93 -25.48 1.66
C ARG A 32 17.57 -24.81 1.78
N GLU A 33 17.50 -23.75 2.58
CA GLU A 33 16.37 -22.82 2.62
C GLU A 33 16.57 -21.69 1.60
N PHE A 34 15.65 -21.59 0.66
CA PHE A 34 15.62 -20.49 -0.29
C PHE A 34 15.22 -19.17 0.38
N VAL A 35 16.04 -18.14 0.20
CA VAL A 35 15.85 -16.81 0.82
C VAL A 35 15.95 -15.66 -0.18
N GLY A 36 16.16 -15.94 -1.45
CA GLY A 36 16.26 -14.93 -2.49
C GLY A 36 16.39 -15.48 -3.89
N PHE A 37 16.02 -14.65 -4.86
CA PHE A 37 16.12 -14.91 -6.29
C PHE A 37 16.38 -13.55 -6.96
N VAL A 38 17.08 -13.49 -8.08
CA VAL A 38 17.43 -12.25 -8.79
C VAL A 38 17.68 -12.63 -10.25
N LEU A 39 17.22 -11.78 -11.18
CA LEU A 39 17.64 -11.85 -12.56
C LEU A 39 19.08 -11.36 -12.74
N GLY A 40 19.94 -12.21 -13.27
CA GLY A 40 21.24 -11.85 -13.80
C GLY A 40 21.23 -11.76 -15.33
N VAL A 41 22.07 -10.87 -15.87
CA VAL A 41 22.36 -10.77 -17.30
C VAL A 41 23.86 -10.98 -17.48
N SER A 42 24.25 -11.79 -18.47
CA SER A 42 25.66 -12.08 -18.72
C SER A 42 26.37 -10.82 -19.23
N GLU A 43 27.44 -10.44 -18.54
CA GLU A 43 28.31 -9.33 -18.98
C GLU A 43 28.95 -9.62 -20.34
N LYS A 44 29.17 -10.90 -20.66
CA LYS A 44 29.79 -11.33 -21.93
C LYS A 44 28.77 -11.44 -23.06
N ASN A 45 27.52 -11.75 -22.73
CA ASN A 45 26.45 -11.90 -23.70
C ASN A 45 25.13 -11.37 -23.11
N PRO A 46 24.76 -10.11 -23.37
CA PRO A 46 23.52 -9.53 -22.82
C PRO A 46 22.22 -10.24 -23.23
N ALA A 47 22.27 -11.14 -24.21
CA ALA A 47 21.15 -12.00 -24.60
C ALA A 47 20.98 -13.23 -23.67
N GLU A 48 22.03 -13.62 -22.95
CA GLU A 48 21.97 -14.67 -21.94
C GLU A 48 21.45 -14.10 -20.63
N ARG A 49 20.32 -14.65 -20.20
CA ARG A 49 19.69 -14.37 -18.91
C ARG A 49 19.83 -15.59 -18.04
N PHE A 50 20.21 -15.37 -16.80
CA PHE A 50 20.30 -16.44 -15.80
C PHE A 50 19.62 -15.96 -14.54
N ASN A 51 19.15 -16.92 -13.75
CA ASN A 51 18.60 -16.63 -12.44
C ASN A 51 19.68 -16.90 -11.40
N THR A 52 19.89 -15.94 -10.51
CA THR A 52 20.73 -16.09 -9.33
C THR A 52 19.80 -16.28 -8.14
N TRP A 53 20.08 -17.24 -7.28
CA TRP A 53 19.37 -17.37 -6.01
C TRP A 53 20.33 -17.36 -4.84
N SER A 54 19.76 -16.96 -3.70
CA SER A 54 20.41 -17.00 -2.41
C SER A 54 19.72 -18.04 -1.55
N TYR A 55 20.51 -18.86 -0.88
CA TYR A 55 20.01 -19.86 0.04
C TYR A 55 20.80 -19.82 1.35
N MET A 56 20.18 -20.32 2.40
CA MET A 56 20.82 -20.59 3.67
C MET A 56 20.82 -22.09 3.89
N ASP A 57 21.92 -22.65 4.38
CA ASP A 57 21.85 -24.02 4.85
C ASP A 57 20.83 -24.10 6.00
N ASN A 58 20.08 -25.21 6.06
CA ASN A 58 19.13 -25.52 7.12
C ASN A 58 19.58 -26.85 7.76
N ASP A 59 19.72 -26.88 9.08
CA ASP A 59 20.12 -28.10 9.80
C ASP A 59 18.97 -29.12 9.92
N ASP A 60 17.74 -28.72 9.58
CA ASP A 60 16.54 -29.52 9.77
C ASP A 60 15.59 -29.39 8.57
N ALA A 61 15.92 -30.05 7.45
CA ALA A 61 15.10 -30.03 6.24
C ALA A 61 13.70 -30.65 6.43
N ASN A 62 13.52 -31.47 7.47
CA ASN A 62 12.24 -32.13 7.76
C ASN A 62 11.18 -31.18 8.37
N LYS A 63 11.51 -29.89 8.59
CA LYS A 63 10.60 -28.91 9.20
C LYS A 63 10.10 -27.81 8.27
N LEU A 64 10.59 -27.72 7.04
CA LEU A 64 10.18 -26.62 6.16
C LEU A 64 8.84 -26.96 5.48
N PRO A 65 7.83 -26.07 5.58
CA PRO A 65 6.57 -26.23 4.86
C PRO A 65 6.79 -26.32 3.35
N ALA A 66 5.83 -26.93 2.65
CA ALA A 66 5.85 -27.00 1.18
C ALA A 66 5.96 -25.60 0.57
N LEU A 67 6.93 -25.46 -0.34
CA LEU A 67 7.16 -24.26 -1.14
C LEU A 67 6.19 -24.27 -2.32
N SER A 68 5.69 -23.09 -2.68
CA SER A 68 4.83 -22.88 -3.84
C SER A 68 5.41 -21.74 -4.69
N VAL A 69 5.56 -21.99 -5.99
CA VAL A 69 5.98 -21.00 -6.97
C VAL A 69 4.78 -20.62 -7.83
N GLN A 70 4.60 -19.33 -8.05
CA GLN A 70 3.54 -18.84 -8.92
C GLN A 70 4.06 -17.73 -9.83
N GLU A 71 3.73 -17.84 -11.11
CA GLU A 71 3.98 -16.79 -12.09
C GLU A 71 2.91 -15.72 -11.97
N ILE A 72 3.36 -14.47 -12.03
CA ILE A 72 2.49 -13.31 -12.07
C ILE A 72 2.95 -12.47 -13.26
N GLU A 73 2.00 -12.06 -14.09
CA GLU A 73 2.29 -11.15 -15.18
C GLU A 73 2.85 -9.85 -14.60
N ASP A 74 3.98 -9.39 -15.17
CA ASP A 74 4.61 -8.13 -14.80
C ASP A 74 3.84 -6.97 -15.45
N VAL A 75 2.64 -6.71 -14.90
CA VAL A 75 1.70 -5.69 -15.34
C VAL A 75 1.39 -4.71 -14.19
N PRO A 76 0.99 -3.47 -14.50
CA PRO A 76 0.45 -2.57 -13.47
C PRO A 76 -0.63 -3.26 -12.64
N GLY A 77 -0.49 -3.25 -11.31
CA GLY A 77 -1.40 -3.95 -10.38
C GLY A 77 -1.02 -5.40 -10.04
N ALA A 78 0.10 -5.93 -10.53
CA ALA A 78 0.60 -7.25 -10.16
C ALA A 78 0.81 -7.41 -8.64
N ASP A 79 1.24 -6.35 -7.95
CA ASP A 79 1.36 -6.29 -6.48
C ASP A 79 0.05 -6.68 -5.77
N ASP A 80 -1.11 -6.24 -6.27
CA ASP A 80 -2.40 -6.55 -5.65
C ASP A 80 -2.85 -7.99 -5.94
N SER A 81 -2.40 -8.55 -7.06
CA SER A 81 -2.57 -9.98 -7.35
C SER A 81 -1.70 -10.83 -6.42
N VAL A 82 -0.45 -10.42 -6.18
CA VAL A 82 0.47 -11.03 -5.21
C VAL A 82 -0.14 -11.01 -3.80
N ARG A 83 -0.62 -9.85 -3.35
CA ARG A 83 -1.22 -9.67 -2.01
C ARG A 83 -2.43 -10.59 -1.78
N ARG A 84 -3.28 -10.77 -2.80
CA ARG A 84 -4.41 -11.71 -2.76
C ARG A 84 -3.95 -13.16 -2.64
N LEU A 85 -2.90 -13.54 -3.37
CA LEU A 85 -2.33 -14.90 -3.35
C LEU A 85 -1.64 -15.22 -2.01
N LEU A 86 -1.11 -14.21 -1.33
CA LEU A 86 -0.34 -14.36 -0.09
C LEU A 86 -1.16 -14.46 1.20
N GLY A 87 -2.49 -14.47 1.15
CA GLY A 87 -3.33 -14.56 2.35
C GLY A 87 -2.98 -15.76 3.25
N GLY A 88 -2.21 -15.51 4.31
CA GLY A 88 -1.74 -16.53 5.26
C GLY A 88 -0.47 -17.31 4.85
N ARG A 89 0.29 -16.83 3.84
CA ARG A 89 1.55 -17.44 3.39
C ARG A 89 2.75 -16.53 3.69
N HIS A 90 3.85 -17.11 4.14
CA HIS A 90 5.20 -16.57 4.11
C HIS A 90 5.55 -16.20 2.66
N LEU A 91 5.72 -14.91 2.35
CA LEU A 91 6.46 -14.53 1.16
C LEU A 91 7.94 -14.84 1.42
N LEU A 92 8.58 -15.60 0.53
CA LEU A 92 10.03 -15.82 0.55
C LEU A 92 10.72 -14.92 -0.48
N TYR A 93 10.07 -14.71 -1.62
CA TYR A 93 10.60 -13.87 -2.69
C TYR A 93 9.51 -13.40 -3.66
N TYR A 94 9.61 -12.14 -4.08
CA TYR A 94 8.83 -11.51 -5.14
C TYR A 94 9.77 -10.61 -5.94
N GLY A 95 9.81 -10.79 -7.26
CA GLY A 95 10.64 -9.95 -8.12
C GLY A 95 10.72 -10.45 -9.55
N PRO A 96 11.31 -9.64 -10.46
CA PRO A 96 11.44 -9.97 -11.86
C PRO A 96 12.41 -11.15 -12.05
N ALA A 97 11.98 -12.15 -12.81
CA ALA A 97 12.73 -13.33 -13.22
C ALA A 97 12.62 -13.52 -14.72
N SER A 98 13.63 -14.15 -15.33
CA SER A 98 13.48 -14.71 -16.67
C SER A 98 12.97 -16.14 -16.55
N LEU A 99 11.84 -16.39 -17.21
CA LEU A 99 11.17 -17.67 -17.27
C LEU A 99 10.60 -17.89 -18.67
N GLY A 100 11.06 -18.95 -19.35
CA GLY A 100 10.63 -19.25 -20.73
C GLY A 100 10.88 -18.12 -21.74
N GLY A 101 11.96 -17.36 -21.59
CA GLY A 101 12.38 -16.25 -22.43
C GLY A 101 11.68 -14.91 -22.14
N ARG A 102 10.87 -14.81 -21.08
CA ARG A 102 10.10 -13.61 -20.72
C ARG A 102 10.41 -13.13 -19.32
N GLN A 103 10.36 -11.82 -19.11
CA GLN A 103 10.33 -11.24 -17.77
C GLN A 103 8.97 -11.51 -17.13
N LYS A 104 8.98 -12.08 -15.93
CA LYS A 104 7.78 -12.32 -15.13
C LYS A 104 8.06 -11.99 -13.69
N LEU A 105 7.03 -11.66 -12.93
CA LEU A 105 7.13 -11.59 -11.48
C LEU A 105 6.95 -13.00 -10.92
N ILE A 106 7.90 -13.45 -10.13
CA ILE A 106 7.84 -14.78 -9.51
C ILE A 106 7.57 -14.65 -8.04
N LEU A 107 6.47 -15.27 -7.62
CA LEU A 107 6.08 -15.38 -6.24
C LEU A 107 6.54 -16.72 -5.68
N ILE A 108 7.43 -16.71 -4.70
CA ILE A 108 7.83 -17.90 -3.95
C ILE A 108 7.27 -17.77 -2.54
N SER A 109 6.45 -18.72 -2.11
CA SER A 109 5.78 -18.65 -0.80
C SER A 109 5.72 -19.99 -0.05
N ARG A 110 5.48 -19.94 1.27
CA ARG A 110 5.25 -21.10 2.16
C ARG A 110 4.13 -20.80 3.17
N PRO A 111 3.40 -21.78 3.72
CA PRO A 111 2.47 -21.53 4.84
C PRO A 111 3.18 -21.26 6.18
N GLY A 112 2.82 -20.19 6.94
CA GLY A 112 3.18 -20.02 8.36
C GLY A 112 3.42 -18.59 8.91
N GLU A 113 4.05 -18.47 10.10
CA GLU A 113 4.05 -17.30 11.02
C GLU A 113 5.10 -16.20 10.75
N ARG A 114 5.71 -16.12 9.55
CA ARG A 114 6.83 -15.18 9.27
C ARG A 114 6.75 -14.53 7.88
N LEU A 115 6.56 -13.23 7.76
CA LEU A 115 6.60 -12.57 6.46
C LEU A 115 8.05 -12.20 6.09
N VAL A 116 8.48 -12.44 4.84
CA VAL A 116 9.79 -11.97 4.33
C VAL A 116 9.58 -11.11 3.09
N LEU A 117 10.10 -9.88 3.11
CA LEU A 117 9.98 -8.89 2.04
C LEU A 117 11.38 -8.52 1.56
N ARG A 118 11.56 -8.41 0.24
CA ARG A 118 12.83 -8.00 -0.38
C ARG A 118 12.59 -6.86 -1.36
N GLY A 119 13.56 -5.97 -1.46
CA GLY A 119 13.54 -4.87 -2.42
C GLY A 119 14.44 -3.72 -1.99
N LYS A 120 14.41 -2.66 -2.78
CA LYS A 120 15.25 -1.48 -2.54
C LYS A 120 14.88 -0.77 -1.24
N MET A 121 15.85 -0.14 -0.59
CA MET A 121 15.62 0.70 0.58
C MET A 121 16.14 2.13 0.39
N SER A 122 15.67 3.05 1.24
CA SER A 122 16.29 4.35 1.49
C SER A 122 16.44 4.58 3.00
N HIS A 123 16.84 5.80 3.39
CA HIS A 123 16.90 6.22 4.78
C HIS A 123 15.86 7.30 5.10
N PHE A 124 15.37 7.33 6.34
CA PHE A 124 14.50 8.40 6.86
C PHE A 124 14.70 8.61 8.36
N GLY A 125 14.13 9.69 8.86
CA GLY A 125 14.04 10.06 10.27
C GLY A 125 15.24 10.83 10.81
N GLY A 126 14.99 11.54 11.91
CA GLY A 126 15.96 12.39 12.59
C GLY A 126 16.03 13.81 12.05
N ALA A 127 16.81 14.65 12.74
CA ALA A 127 16.80 16.10 12.54
C ALA A 127 17.31 16.57 11.17
N ALA A 128 18.01 15.71 10.42
CA ALA A 128 18.56 15.99 9.11
C ALA A 128 17.69 15.43 7.96
N ASP A 129 16.55 14.82 8.27
CA ASP A 129 15.64 14.34 7.23
C ASP A 129 15.01 15.53 6.50
N THR A 130 15.12 15.53 5.18
CA THR A 130 14.52 16.55 4.31
C THR A 130 13.22 16.07 3.65
N GLY A 131 12.91 14.78 3.77
CA GLY A 131 11.72 14.14 3.20
C GLY A 131 10.49 14.19 4.11
N MET A 132 10.64 14.66 5.35
CA MET A 132 9.54 14.86 6.30
C MET A 132 9.50 16.31 6.79
N ALA A 133 8.31 16.79 7.16
CA ALA A 133 8.19 18.10 7.79
C ALA A 133 8.66 18.06 9.25
N ALA A 134 9.21 19.17 9.75
CA ALA A 134 9.67 19.26 11.14
C ALA A 134 8.57 19.04 12.19
N THR A 135 7.31 19.19 11.80
CA THR A 135 6.09 18.98 12.60
C THR A 135 5.39 17.65 12.30
N GLU A 136 5.93 16.83 11.41
CA GLU A 136 5.33 15.58 10.99
C GLU A 136 5.45 14.51 12.08
N GLY A 137 4.30 13.92 12.43
CA GLY A 137 4.20 12.83 13.39
C GLY A 137 4.34 11.47 12.72
N LEU A 138 4.64 10.45 13.52
CA LEU A 138 4.83 9.08 13.04
C LEU A 138 3.50 8.30 12.94
N ALA A 139 3.29 7.57 11.85
CA ALA A 139 2.04 6.85 11.63
C ALA A 139 1.84 5.62 12.50
N LEU A 140 2.88 5.05 13.13
CA LEU A 140 2.72 3.96 14.09
C LEU A 140 2.89 4.40 15.55
N VAL A 141 3.45 5.59 15.80
CA VAL A 141 3.72 6.07 17.15
C VAL A 141 2.90 7.33 17.43
N SER A 142 2.00 7.23 18.41
CA SER A 142 1.18 8.33 18.91
C SER A 142 1.47 8.58 20.39
N GLU A 143 0.97 9.70 20.92
CA GLU A 143 1.07 10.00 22.36
C GLU A 143 0.53 8.84 23.22
N ARG A 144 -0.51 8.14 22.75
CA ARG A 144 -1.18 7.06 23.48
C ARG A 144 -0.34 5.80 23.62
N ASN A 145 0.50 5.48 22.63
CA ASN A 145 1.33 4.26 22.65
C ASN A 145 2.83 4.54 22.79
N PHE A 146 3.24 5.81 22.91
CA PHE A 146 4.64 6.24 22.95
C PHE A 146 5.49 5.47 23.97
N ALA A 147 5.02 5.38 25.22
CA ALA A 147 5.75 4.67 26.28
C ALA A 147 5.90 3.17 25.99
N ALA A 148 4.85 2.54 25.47
CA ALA A 148 4.87 1.11 25.11
C ALA A 148 5.84 0.85 23.96
N VAL A 149 5.87 1.70 22.94
CA VAL A 149 6.80 1.59 21.82
C VAL A 149 8.25 1.75 22.28
N ILE A 150 8.55 2.71 23.17
CA ILE A 150 9.89 2.87 23.74
C ILE A 150 10.31 1.63 24.53
N GLN A 151 9.40 1.06 25.32
CA GLN A 151 9.68 -0.16 26.08
C GLN A 151 9.95 -1.35 25.15
N LEU A 152 9.14 -1.53 24.12
CA LEU A 152 9.32 -2.58 23.12
C LEU A 152 10.63 -2.41 22.35
N HIS A 153 10.99 -1.19 21.95
CA HIS A 153 12.26 -0.90 21.30
C HIS A 153 13.43 -1.34 22.17
N ARG A 154 13.44 -0.93 23.45
CA ARG A 154 14.48 -1.32 24.41
C ARG A 154 14.58 -2.82 24.58
N ALA A 155 13.44 -3.51 24.68
CA ALA A 155 13.40 -4.96 24.86
C ALA A 155 13.91 -5.71 23.62
N LYS A 156 13.56 -5.24 22.41
CA LYS A 156 13.80 -5.99 21.17
C LYS A 156 15.14 -5.69 20.51
N VAL A 157 15.61 -4.45 20.55
CA VAL A 157 16.76 -3.97 19.76
C VAL A 157 18.08 -4.02 20.56
N SER A 158 18.03 -3.98 21.89
CA SER A 158 19.24 -3.82 22.72
C SER A 158 20.19 -5.03 22.77
N GLU A 159 19.77 -6.22 22.34
CA GLU A 159 20.57 -7.46 22.49
C GLU A 159 21.81 -7.55 21.58
N LYS A 160 21.92 -6.73 20.52
CA LYS A 160 23.05 -6.77 19.56
C LYS A 160 23.72 -5.40 19.31
N GLY A 161 23.85 -4.57 20.35
CA GLY A 161 24.66 -3.33 20.27
C GLY A 161 23.95 -2.09 19.70
N GLY A 162 22.68 -2.21 19.30
CA GLY A 162 21.83 -1.10 18.82
C GLY A 162 21.06 -0.34 19.92
N ALA A 163 21.50 -0.41 21.18
CA ALA A 163 20.77 0.06 22.36
C ALA A 163 20.67 1.60 22.51
N GLN A 164 20.55 2.33 21.41
CA GLN A 164 20.29 3.76 21.43
C GLN A 164 18.81 4.02 21.74
N ALA A 165 18.51 5.11 22.42
CA ALA A 165 17.13 5.52 22.64
C ALA A 165 16.45 5.79 21.30
N LEU A 166 15.23 5.29 21.09
CA LEU A 166 14.48 5.47 19.84
C LEU A 166 14.28 6.96 19.47
N PHE A 167 14.16 7.82 20.46
CA PHE A 167 14.02 9.28 20.31
C PHE A 167 15.20 10.00 20.97
N VAL A 168 15.65 11.11 20.37
CA VAL A 168 16.74 11.95 20.91
C VAL A 168 16.33 12.55 22.26
N ASN A 169 15.09 13.04 22.35
CA ASN A 169 14.50 13.50 23.61
C ASN A 169 13.31 12.61 24.00
N PRO A 170 13.53 11.51 24.76
CA PRO A 170 12.45 10.63 25.20
C PRO A 170 11.53 11.27 26.25
N ASN A 171 11.94 12.39 26.85
CA ASN A 171 11.17 13.16 27.83
C ASN A 171 10.35 14.30 27.17
N ALA A 172 10.45 14.47 25.85
CA ALA A 172 9.54 15.32 25.08
C ALA A 172 8.19 14.58 24.93
N VAL A 173 7.50 14.40 26.05
CA VAL A 173 6.19 13.75 26.14
C VAL A 173 5.23 14.48 25.19
N GLY A 174 4.57 13.72 24.32
CA GLY A 174 3.50 14.24 23.45
C GLY A 174 3.90 14.59 22.01
N LYS A 175 5.15 14.40 21.59
CA LYS A 175 5.57 14.75 20.21
C LYS A 175 6.39 13.64 19.54
N PRO A 176 5.75 12.55 19.06
CA PRO A 176 6.41 11.48 18.29
C PRO A 176 6.69 11.96 16.87
N LEU A 177 7.50 13.01 16.76
CA LEU A 177 7.86 13.63 15.49
C LEU A 177 8.95 12.82 14.81
N GLY A 178 8.87 12.68 13.49
CA GLY A 178 9.89 12.02 12.71
C GLY A 178 11.28 12.65 12.89
N HIS A 179 11.34 13.98 13.04
CA HIS A 179 12.59 14.71 13.31
C HIS A 179 13.18 14.45 14.71
N ASN A 180 12.39 13.95 15.67
CA ASN A 180 12.85 13.60 17.01
C ASN A 180 13.34 12.15 17.11
N LEU A 181 13.20 11.35 16.04
CA LEU A 181 13.80 10.02 15.99
C LEU A 181 15.32 10.14 16.11
N ASN A 182 15.93 9.24 16.87
CA ASN A 182 17.38 9.20 17.00
C ASN A 182 17.97 8.51 15.78
N PRO A 183 18.68 9.19 14.87
CA PRO A 183 19.18 8.58 13.65
C PRO A 183 20.11 7.39 13.89
N LYS A 184 20.68 7.24 15.10
CA LYS A 184 21.52 6.10 15.48
C LYS A 184 20.75 4.89 16.03
N ALA A 185 19.46 5.03 16.34
CA ALA A 185 18.62 3.91 16.77
C ALA A 185 18.18 3.06 15.58
N TYR A 186 17.76 1.81 15.81
CA TYR A 186 17.29 0.94 14.73
C TYR A 186 15.77 0.95 14.63
N TYR A 187 15.28 1.60 13.59
CA TYR A 187 13.87 1.66 13.22
C TYR A 187 13.71 1.64 11.71
N LEU A 188 12.48 1.40 11.26
CA LEU A 188 12.12 1.43 9.86
C LEU A 188 10.68 1.92 9.65
N ALA A 189 10.43 2.43 8.44
CA ALA A 189 9.12 2.65 7.87
C ALA A 189 8.89 1.69 6.71
N MET A 190 7.69 1.15 6.61
CA MET A 190 7.25 0.30 5.49
C MET A 190 5.77 0.54 5.21
N ARG A 191 5.29 0.08 4.05
CA ARG A 191 3.87 0.05 3.72
C ARG A 191 3.21 -1.14 4.40
N TRP A 192 3.12 -1.12 5.72
CA TRP A 192 2.67 -2.28 6.51
C TRP A 192 1.25 -2.74 6.16
N LYS A 193 0.36 -1.78 5.90
CA LYS A 193 -1.05 -2.05 5.57
C LYS A 193 -1.21 -2.84 4.28
N ASP A 194 -0.35 -2.58 3.30
CA ASP A 194 -0.29 -3.30 2.02
C ASP A 194 -0.02 -4.80 2.21
N HIS A 195 0.56 -5.16 3.35
CA HIS A 195 0.86 -6.54 3.72
C HIS A 195 -0.09 -7.10 4.79
N GLY A 196 -1.23 -6.44 5.03
CA GLY A 196 -2.21 -6.86 6.03
C GLY A 196 -1.72 -6.74 7.48
N LEU A 197 -0.65 -5.96 7.73
CA LEU A 197 -0.05 -5.81 9.05
C LEU A 197 -0.60 -4.55 9.74
N ALA A 198 -1.54 -4.77 10.67
CA ALA A 198 -2.06 -3.72 11.52
C ALA A 198 -1.03 -3.27 12.58
N ARG A 199 -1.14 -2.02 13.03
CA ARG A 199 -0.30 -1.45 14.11
C ARG A 199 -0.25 -2.34 15.36
N ALA A 200 -1.37 -2.94 15.75
CA ALA A 200 -1.47 -3.83 16.90
C ALA A 200 -0.60 -5.08 16.77
N ILE A 201 -0.47 -5.63 15.56
CA ILE A 201 0.40 -6.77 15.27
C ILE A 201 1.86 -6.32 15.33
N LEU A 202 2.22 -5.21 14.68
CA LEU A 202 3.59 -4.70 14.63
C LEU A 202 4.16 -4.36 16.02
N HIS A 203 3.31 -3.86 16.92
CA HIS A 203 3.69 -3.51 18.29
C HIS A 203 3.34 -4.60 19.31
N HIS A 204 2.98 -5.81 18.87
CA HIS A 204 2.85 -6.95 19.77
C HIS A 204 4.22 -7.36 20.33
N ALA A 205 4.27 -7.85 21.58
CA ALA A 205 5.52 -8.23 22.23
C ALA A 205 6.30 -9.31 21.45
N ASP A 206 5.57 -10.29 20.90
CA ASP A 206 6.16 -11.42 20.16
C ASP A 206 6.47 -11.13 18.69
N THR A 207 6.06 -9.97 18.17
CA THR A 207 6.37 -9.61 16.78
C THR A 207 7.82 -9.14 16.68
N VAL A 208 8.64 -9.82 15.89
CA VAL A 208 10.04 -9.46 15.69
C VAL A 208 10.24 -9.01 14.24
N VAL A 209 10.67 -7.77 14.05
CA VAL A 209 11.05 -7.24 12.74
C VAL A 209 12.56 -7.14 12.65
N GLU A 210 13.13 -7.79 11.65
CA GLU A 210 14.56 -7.81 11.34
C GLU A 210 14.77 -7.28 9.94
N VAL A 211 15.81 -6.47 9.75
CA VAL A 211 16.27 -6.03 8.44
C VAL A 211 17.65 -6.58 8.22
N GLY A 212 17.94 -7.05 7.02
CA GLY A 212 19.26 -7.56 6.69
C GLY A 212 19.77 -7.15 5.33
N ASN A 213 21.09 -7.11 5.25
CA ASN A 213 21.84 -6.99 4.02
C ASN A 213 22.14 -8.40 3.50
N LEU A 214 21.72 -8.65 2.28
CA LEU A 214 21.82 -9.96 1.63
C LEU A 214 23.21 -10.25 1.08
N LEU A 215 24.06 -9.24 0.92
CA LEU A 215 25.44 -9.45 0.50
C LEU A 215 26.32 -9.87 1.67
N THR A 216 26.04 -9.34 2.86
CA THR A 216 26.82 -9.65 4.08
C THR A 216 26.18 -10.76 4.92
N GLY A 217 24.90 -11.05 4.71
CA GLY A 217 24.12 -11.98 5.53
C GLY A 217 23.77 -11.43 6.92
N ASN A 218 24.10 -10.18 7.22
CA ASN A 218 23.83 -9.55 8.51
C ASN A 218 22.36 -9.18 8.64
N PHE A 219 21.75 -9.50 9.78
CA PHE A 219 20.40 -9.09 10.14
C PHE A 219 20.39 -8.42 11.52
N LEU A 220 19.69 -7.29 11.59
CA LEU A 220 19.50 -6.50 12.80
C LEU A 220 18.02 -6.27 13.05
N ARG A 221 17.62 -6.33 14.32
CA ARG A 221 16.25 -6.03 14.73
C ARG A 221 15.98 -4.53 14.64
N ALA A 222 14.78 -4.19 14.19
CA ALA A 222 14.37 -2.81 14.00
C ALA A 222 12.94 -2.59 14.51
N THR A 223 12.63 -1.37 14.95
CA THR A 223 11.29 -1.00 15.42
C THR A 223 10.46 -0.37 14.30
N PRO A 224 9.26 -0.90 13.99
CA PRO A 224 8.31 -0.23 13.10
C PRO A 224 7.83 1.09 13.70
N VAL A 225 8.06 2.20 13.02
CA VAL A 225 7.67 3.53 13.52
C VAL A 225 6.74 4.31 12.59
N ASP A 226 6.81 4.09 11.27
CA ASP A 226 6.04 4.89 10.31
C ASP A 226 5.59 4.13 9.06
N PHE A 227 4.79 4.78 8.21
CA PHE A 227 4.54 4.37 6.82
C PHE A 227 5.56 5.00 5.88
N GLY A 228 5.85 4.30 4.80
CA GLY A 228 6.82 4.71 3.78
C GLY A 228 7.42 3.48 3.10
N PRO A 229 8.37 3.62 2.17
CA PRO A 229 8.57 4.79 1.31
C PRO A 229 7.37 5.00 0.38
N ALA A 230 7.33 6.15 -0.30
CA ALA A 230 6.37 6.35 -1.38
C ALA A 230 6.54 5.26 -2.43
N THR A 231 5.44 4.66 -2.81
CA THR A 231 5.30 3.56 -3.78
C THR A 231 5.96 3.83 -5.14
N TRP A 232 5.95 5.06 -5.65
CA TRP A 232 6.59 5.41 -6.93
C TRP A 232 8.12 5.30 -6.89
N THR A 233 8.73 5.23 -5.69
CA THR A 233 10.17 4.99 -5.54
C THR A 233 10.59 3.55 -5.85
N GLY A 234 9.63 2.61 -5.87
CA GLY A 234 9.92 1.17 -6.01
C GLY A 234 10.66 0.56 -4.82
N ARG A 235 10.85 1.31 -3.73
CA ARG A 235 11.49 0.85 -2.49
C ARG A 235 10.49 0.17 -1.58
N ILE A 236 10.93 -0.77 -0.75
CA ILE A 236 10.08 -1.51 0.19
C ILE A 236 10.16 -0.98 1.62
N ALA A 237 11.26 -0.31 1.98
CA ALA A 237 11.51 0.16 3.33
C ALA A 237 12.36 1.43 3.35
N ASP A 238 12.08 2.32 4.30
CA ASP A 238 13.01 3.35 4.74
C ASP A 238 13.60 2.94 6.08
N LEU A 239 14.92 2.91 6.16
CA LEU A 239 15.65 2.53 7.38
C LEU A 239 16.12 3.78 8.12
N SER A 240 16.35 3.69 9.43
CA SER A 240 17.13 4.72 10.09
C SER A 240 18.57 4.76 9.54
N PRO A 241 19.24 5.93 9.52
CA PRO A 241 20.64 6.01 9.08
C PRO A 241 21.56 5.02 9.81
N GLY A 242 21.41 4.89 11.12
CA GLY A 242 22.20 3.96 11.93
C GLY A 242 21.94 2.50 11.63
N LEU A 243 20.71 2.12 11.24
CA LEU A 243 20.40 0.76 10.81
C LEU A 243 20.99 0.47 9.43
N ALA A 244 20.88 1.42 8.50
CA ALA A 244 21.48 1.32 7.17
C ALA A 244 23.01 1.19 7.27
N ASP A 245 23.66 2.07 8.03
CA ASP A 245 25.10 2.07 8.27
C ASP A 245 25.57 0.75 8.90
N ALA A 246 24.87 0.26 9.93
CA ALA A 246 25.22 -0.99 10.61
C ALA A 246 25.01 -2.24 9.75
N LEU A 247 24.15 -2.15 8.74
CA LEU A 247 23.95 -3.20 7.73
C LEU A 247 24.82 -2.99 6.48
N GLU A 248 25.60 -1.91 6.41
CA GLU A 248 26.39 -1.52 5.23
C GLU A 248 25.52 -1.38 3.97
N LEU A 249 24.31 -0.85 4.13
CA LEU A 249 23.36 -0.59 3.05
C LEU A 249 23.37 0.89 2.67
N VAL A 250 23.40 1.17 1.36
CA VAL A 250 23.16 2.50 0.80
C VAL A 250 21.83 2.53 0.05
N THR A 251 21.26 3.73 -0.09
CA THR A 251 20.01 3.95 -0.82
C THR A 251 20.00 3.23 -2.18
N ASP A 252 18.85 2.65 -2.52
CA ASP A 252 18.57 1.83 -3.70
C ASP A 252 19.27 0.47 -3.75
N GLN A 253 20.02 0.08 -2.71
CA GLN A 253 20.42 -1.32 -2.54
C GLN A 253 19.26 -2.17 -2.00
N GLU A 254 19.32 -3.46 -2.30
CA GLU A 254 18.33 -4.42 -1.81
C GLU A 254 18.56 -4.74 -0.33
N CYS A 255 17.50 -4.63 0.47
CA CYS A 255 17.44 -5.18 1.81
C CYS A 255 16.41 -6.31 1.89
N CYS A 256 16.48 -7.10 2.96
CA CYS A 256 15.50 -8.11 3.31
C CYS A 256 14.87 -7.77 4.66
N VAL A 257 13.54 -7.64 4.73
CA VAL A 257 12.79 -7.44 5.97
C VAL A 257 12.08 -8.73 6.35
N ARG A 258 12.37 -9.26 7.52
CA ARG A 258 11.75 -10.47 8.10
C ARG A 258 10.87 -10.06 9.27
N ILE A 259 9.63 -10.52 9.28
CA ILE A 259 8.64 -10.20 10.30
C ILE A 259 8.13 -11.51 10.86
N SER A 260 8.61 -11.89 12.04
CA SER A 260 8.07 -13.03 12.78
C SER A 260 6.82 -12.55 13.53
N LEU A 261 5.69 -13.21 13.30
CA LEU A 261 4.38 -12.85 13.83
C LEU A 261 4.10 -13.61 15.14
N PRO A 262 3.20 -13.10 16.00
CA PRO A 262 2.74 -13.82 17.18
C PRO A 262 2.02 -15.10 16.77
N GLN A 263 2.12 -16.13 17.61
CA GLN A 263 1.45 -17.41 17.37
C GLN A 263 -0.06 -17.20 17.17
N GLY A 264 -0.62 -17.73 16.09
CA GLY A 264 -2.05 -17.58 15.76
C GLY A 264 -2.47 -16.18 15.28
N ALA A 265 -1.54 -15.25 15.07
CA ALA A 265 -1.84 -13.99 14.41
C ALA A 265 -2.19 -14.24 12.95
N ALA A 266 -3.48 -14.13 12.61
CA ALA A 266 -3.90 -14.08 11.22
C ALA A 266 -3.48 -12.74 10.62
N VAL A 267 -2.55 -12.75 9.65
CA VAL A 267 -2.49 -11.67 8.66
C VAL A 267 -3.86 -11.66 8.01
N ALA A 268 -4.59 -10.56 8.10
CA ALA A 268 -5.97 -10.49 7.64
C ALA A 268 -6.06 -11.06 6.22
N LYS A 269 -6.84 -12.12 6.06
CA LYS A 269 -7.10 -12.73 4.75
C LYS A 269 -7.82 -11.66 3.93
N ALA A 270 -7.17 -11.10 2.91
CA ALA A 270 -7.88 -10.29 1.92
C ALA A 270 -8.90 -11.22 1.24
N GLY A 271 -10.16 -11.14 1.68
CA GLY A 271 -11.23 -12.01 1.20
C GLY A 271 -11.64 -11.65 -0.23
N PRO A 272 -12.27 -12.59 -0.97
CA PRO A 272 -12.58 -12.41 -2.40
C PRO A 272 -13.60 -11.31 -2.73
N ALA A 273 -14.31 -10.74 -1.74
CA ALA A 273 -15.30 -9.67 -1.92
C ALA A 273 -14.87 -8.32 -1.32
N ASP A 274 -13.73 -8.27 -0.61
CA ASP A 274 -13.19 -7.04 0.00
C ASP A 274 -11.93 -6.54 -0.73
N GLY A 275 -11.32 -7.36 -1.60
CA GLY A 275 -10.10 -7.00 -2.32
C GLY A 275 -10.26 -5.76 -3.19
N TYR A 276 -11.35 -5.66 -3.94
CA TYR A 276 -11.58 -4.52 -4.82
C TYR A 276 -11.82 -3.22 -4.02
N LYS A 277 -12.70 -3.26 -3.01
CA LYS A 277 -12.96 -2.11 -2.14
C LYS A 277 -11.70 -1.66 -1.42
N LEU A 278 -10.93 -2.59 -0.88
CA LEU A 278 -9.68 -2.29 -0.20
C LEU A 278 -8.66 -1.67 -1.17
N ASN A 279 -8.55 -2.17 -2.40
CA ASN A 279 -7.69 -1.59 -3.43
C ASN A 279 -8.13 -0.16 -3.76
N LEU A 280 -9.42 0.06 -4.00
CA LEU A 280 -9.96 1.39 -4.29
C LEU A 280 -9.69 2.39 -3.15
N VAL A 281 -9.90 1.98 -1.89
CA VAL A 281 -9.58 2.78 -0.70
C VAL A 281 -8.08 3.06 -0.61
N THR A 282 -7.24 2.05 -0.88
CA THR A 282 -5.78 2.16 -0.83
C THR A 282 -5.25 3.11 -1.88
N ILE A 283 -5.75 3.02 -3.11
CA ILE A 283 -5.39 3.89 -4.24
C ILE A 283 -5.76 5.34 -3.93
N ALA A 284 -7.02 5.58 -3.51
CA ALA A 284 -7.47 6.93 -3.16
C ALA A 284 -6.64 7.51 -1.99
N SER A 285 -6.42 6.71 -0.93
CA SER A 285 -5.62 7.12 0.23
C SER A 285 -4.16 7.43 -0.15
N ARG A 286 -3.58 6.66 -1.06
CA ARG A 286 -2.24 6.89 -1.59
C ARG A 286 -2.17 8.20 -2.36
N GLN A 287 -3.15 8.49 -3.23
CA GLN A 287 -3.16 9.76 -3.96
C GLN A 287 -3.27 10.97 -3.01
N GLN A 288 -4.07 10.86 -1.93
CA GLN A 288 -4.15 11.94 -0.94
C GLN A 288 -2.85 12.09 -0.14
N MET A 289 -2.17 10.99 0.20
CA MET A 289 -0.89 11.03 0.89
C MET A 289 0.22 11.63 0.00
N ASP A 290 0.27 11.21 -1.27
CA ASP A 290 1.29 11.65 -2.23
C ASP A 290 1.05 13.10 -2.71
N PHE A 291 -0.21 13.55 -2.79
CA PHE A 291 -0.57 14.80 -3.48
C PHE A 291 -1.48 15.78 -2.72
N GLY A 292 -1.97 15.44 -1.53
CA GLY A 292 -2.97 16.27 -0.83
C GLY A 292 -2.48 17.65 -0.37
N GLY A 293 -1.16 17.83 -0.24
CA GLY A 293 -0.52 19.11 0.09
C GLY A 293 -0.01 19.90 -1.12
N HIS A 294 -0.40 19.50 -2.34
CA HIS A 294 0.02 20.16 -3.58
C HIS A 294 -1.19 20.78 -4.26
N GLY A 295 -1.07 22.02 -4.74
CA GLY A 295 -2.08 22.62 -5.61
C GLY A 295 -2.03 22.04 -7.03
N GLU A 296 -3.16 22.04 -7.74
CA GLU A 296 -3.29 21.43 -9.09
C GLU A 296 -2.33 22.00 -10.16
N ALA A 297 -1.83 23.22 -9.95
CA ALA A 297 -0.84 23.84 -10.83
C ALA A 297 0.61 23.53 -10.44
N GLU A 298 0.83 22.84 -9.32
CA GLU A 298 2.13 22.56 -8.71
C GLU A 298 2.56 21.11 -8.99
N GLU A 299 3.85 20.91 -9.17
CA GLU A 299 4.40 19.56 -9.19
C GLU A 299 4.52 19.01 -7.76
N PRO A 300 4.32 17.69 -7.57
CA PRO A 300 4.12 16.65 -8.60
C PRO A 300 2.66 16.44 -9.02
N LEU A 301 1.69 17.13 -8.41
CA LEU A 301 0.26 16.89 -8.67
C LEU A 301 -0.14 17.26 -10.11
N LYS A 302 0.40 18.33 -10.68
CA LYS A 302 0.14 18.72 -12.08
C LYS A 302 0.42 17.59 -13.06
N SER A 303 1.58 16.94 -12.95
CA SER A 303 1.92 15.78 -13.79
C SER A 303 1.01 14.59 -13.52
N GLN A 304 0.61 14.38 -12.25
CA GLN A 304 -0.32 13.33 -11.89
C GLN A 304 -1.74 13.56 -12.45
N ILE A 305 -2.24 14.80 -12.48
CA ILE A 305 -3.53 15.13 -13.09
C ILE A 305 -3.56 14.75 -14.57
N ALA A 306 -2.46 14.96 -15.29
CA ALA A 306 -2.35 14.52 -16.68
C ALA A 306 -2.48 12.99 -16.82
N LEU A 307 -2.02 12.21 -15.83
CA LEU A 307 -2.20 10.75 -15.82
C LEU A 307 -3.66 10.35 -15.55
N TYR A 308 -4.36 11.07 -14.67
CA TYR A 308 -5.79 10.83 -14.44
C TYR A 308 -6.58 10.98 -15.74
N TRP A 309 -6.38 12.08 -16.47
CA TRP A 309 -7.03 12.34 -17.75
C TRP A 309 -6.66 11.32 -18.82
N LYS A 310 -5.37 11.01 -18.94
CA LYS A 310 -4.88 10.02 -19.91
C LYS A 310 -5.57 8.65 -19.73
N ALA A 311 -5.87 8.24 -18.50
CA ALA A 311 -6.54 6.96 -18.25
C ALA A 311 -8.02 6.95 -18.66
N VAL A 312 -8.66 8.12 -18.74
CA VAL A 312 -10.10 8.27 -19.00
C VAL A 312 -10.40 8.37 -20.49
N ASP A 313 -9.72 9.25 -21.22
CA ASP A 313 -10.00 9.48 -22.65
C ASP A 313 -8.74 9.57 -23.52
N ASN A 314 -7.56 9.33 -22.93
CA ASN A 314 -6.26 9.38 -23.59
C ASN A 314 -5.94 10.74 -24.24
N GLN A 315 -6.58 11.82 -23.78
CA GLN A 315 -6.29 13.18 -24.19
C GLN A 315 -5.45 13.93 -23.16
N GLN A 316 -4.80 15.00 -23.62
CA GLN A 316 -4.06 15.91 -22.75
C GLN A 316 -4.98 17.06 -22.37
N HIS A 317 -5.29 17.16 -21.08
CA HIS A 317 -6.12 18.23 -20.53
C HIS A 317 -5.27 19.26 -19.80
N SER A 318 -5.76 20.50 -19.73
CA SER A 318 -5.14 21.52 -18.91
C SER A 318 -5.53 21.32 -17.44
N THR A 319 -4.75 21.89 -16.52
CA THR A 319 -5.09 21.95 -15.09
C THR A 319 -6.23 22.93 -14.80
N GLU A 320 -6.74 23.67 -15.80
CA GLU A 320 -7.91 24.55 -15.64
C GLU A 320 -9.23 23.78 -15.78
N GLU A 321 -9.17 22.54 -16.28
CA GLU A 321 -10.33 21.67 -16.40
C GLU A 321 -10.59 20.90 -15.10
N TRP A 322 -11.85 20.82 -14.70
CA TRP A 322 -12.26 20.16 -13.46
C TRP A 322 -11.95 18.65 -13.51
N TRP A 323 -10.90 18.23 -12.83
CA TRP A 323 -10.36 16.87 -12.91
C TRP A 323 -10.94 15.90 -11.86
N SER A 324 -11.93 16.32 -11.06
CA SER A 324 -12.48 15.51 -9.98
C SER A 324 -13.13 14.20 -10.46
N ALA A 325 -13.80 14.20 -11.61
CA ALA A 325 -14.37 12.98 -12.19
C ALA A 325 -13.30 12.09 -12.83
N ALA A 326 -12.26 12.70 -13.41
CA ALA A 326 -11.13 11.97 -13.95
C ALA A 326 -10.37 11.22 -12.85
N PHE A 327 -10.19 11.85 -11.69
CA PHE A 327 -9.62 11.22 -10.49
C PHE A 327 -10.41 9.98 -10.03
N ILE A 328 -11.74 10.09 -9.92
CA ILE A 328 -12.58 8.96 -9.50
C ILE A 328 -12.50 7.82 -10.52
N SER A 329 -12.64 8.15 -11.80
CA SER A 329 -12.53 7.18 -12.89
C SER A 329 -11.16 6.49 -12.88
N TRP A 330 -10.07 7.24 -12.68
CA TRP A 330 -8.72 6.70 -12.56
C TRP A 330 -8.60 5.75 -11.36
N CYS A 331 -9.05 6.15 -10.17
CA CYS A 331 -9.00 5.29 -8.98
C CYS A 331 -9.76 3.97 -9.16
N VAL A 332 -10.96 4.04 -9.75
CA VAL A 332 -11.81 2.88 -10.05
C VAL A 332 -11.16 1.97 -11.10
N LYS A 333 -10.51 2.56 -12.11
CA LYS A 333 -9.78 1.81 -13.15
C LYS A 333 -8.56 1.10 -12.58
N GLU A 334 -7.74 1.81 -11.81
CA GLU A 334 -6.55 1.26 -11.14
C GLU A 334 -6.90 0.18 -10.12
N ALA A 335 -8.07 0.27 -9.48
CA ALA A 335 -8.56 -0.79 -8.59
C ALA A 335 -8.95 -2.07 -9.36
N GLY A 336 -9.03 -2.02 -10.69
CA GLY A 336 -9.28 -3.16 -11.57
C GLY A 336 -10.71 -3.28 -12.10
N ALA A 337 -11.48 -2.18 -12.14
CA ALA A 337 -12.77 -2.17 -12.83
C ALA A 337 -12.56 -2.13 -14.36
N THR A 338 -13.48 -2.76 -15.09
CA THR A 338 -13.50 -2.77 -16.55
C THR A 338 -14.55 -1.83 -17.12
N ASP A 339 -14.48 -1.50 -18.42
CA ASP A 339 -15.48 -0.65 -19.11
C ASP A 339 -16.90 -1.24 -19.08
N ALA A 340 -17.02 -2.56 -18.91
CA ALA A 340 -18.31 -3.24 -18.74
C ALA A 340 -18.92 -2.99 -17.35
N GLU A 341 -18.07 -2.75 -16.35
CA GLU A 341 -18.45 -2.57 -14.95
C GLU A 341 -18.70 -1.10 -14.59
N PHE A 342 -17.90 -0.18 -15.13
CA PHE A 342 -17.94 1.24 -14.79
C PHE A 342 -17.81 2.13 -16.04
N GLU A 343 -18.56 3.25 -16.09
CA GLU A 343 -18.45 4.23 -17.18
C GLU A 343 -17.37 5.26 -16.87
N PHE A 344 -16.13 4.98 -17.25
CA PHE A 344 -15.01 5.92 -17.07
C PHE A 344 -15.27 7.22 -17.85
N SER A 345 -15.21 8.35 -17.14
CA SER A 345 -15.65 9.63 -17.69
C SER A 345 -15.04 10.80 -16.92
N GLY A 346 -14.69 11.88 -17.65
CA GLY A 346 -14.34 13.19 -17.09
C GLY A 346 -15.55 13.96 -16.53
N LEU A 347 -16.75 13.36 -16.55
CA LEU A 347 -17.99 13.93 -16.01
C LEU A 347 -18.62 12.97 -14.99
N HIS A 348 -18.83 13.47 -13.76
CA HIS A 348 -19.47 12.73 -12.66
C HIS A 348 -20.84 12.17 -13.04
N ALA A 349 -21.63 12.97 -13.75
CA ALA A 349 -23.00 12.62 -14.10
C ALA A 349 -23.12 11.34 -14.93
N ARG A 350 -22.09 10.98 -15.72
CA ARG A 350 -22.12 9.79 -16.58
C ARG A 350 -22.10 8.49 -15.79
N TYR A 351 -21.10 8.27 -14.95
CA TYR A 351 -21.05 7.05 -14.14
C TYR A 351 -22.13 7.01 -13.04
N VAL A 352 -22.57 8.16 -12.53
CA VAL A 352 -23.71 8.20 -11.61
C VAL A 352 -24.97 7.74 -12.31
N HIS A 353 -25.28 8.30 -13.48
CA HIS A 353 -26.41 7.89 -14.30
C HIS A 353 -26.34 6.41 -14.64
N ARG A 354 -25.19 5.91 -15.09
CA ARG A 354 -24.96 4.49 -15.40
C ARG A 354 -25.22 3.58 -14.21
N ALA A 355 -24.70 3.94 -13.02
CA ALA A 355 -24.89 3.15 -11.82
C ALA A 355 -26.36 3.08 -11.38
N ILE A 356 -27.16 4.11 -11.70
CA ILE A 356 -28.60 4.16 -11.41
C ILE A 356 -29.41 3.38 -12.44
N THR A 357 -29.19 3.61 -13.74
CA THR A 357 -30.04 3.08 -14.81
C THR A 357 -29.64 1.69 -15.28
N SER A 358 -28.38 1.32 -15.09
CA SER A 358 -27.82 0.02 -15.50
C SER A 358 -26.97 -0.59 -14.38
N PRO A 359 -27.52 -0.78 -13.16
CA PRO A 359 -26.78 -1.37 -12.06
C PRO A 359 -26.33 -2.78 -12.44
N ASN A 360 -25.11 -3.13 -12.04
CA ASN A 360 -24.52 -4.44 -12.32
C ASN A 360 -23.99 -5.08 -11.03
N ALA A 361 -23.34 -6.23 -11.18
CA ALA A 361 -22.77 -6.96 -10.05
C ALA A 361 -21.62 -6.21 -9.34
N ALA A 362 -21.04 -5.19 -9.97
CA ALA A 362 -19.90 -4.43 -9.46
C ALA A 362 -20.30 -3.06 -8.86
N PHE A 363 -21.24 -2.33 -9.47
CA PHE A 363 -21.66 -1.00 -9.02
C PHE A 363 -23.17 -0.80 -9.11
N ARG A 364 -23.73 -0.17 -8.07
CA ARG A 364 -25.15 0.16 -8.00
C ARG A 364 -25.38 1.52 -7.35
N GLY A 365 -26.08 2.41 -8.06
CA GLY A 365 -26.58 3.67 -7.50
C GLY A 365 -27.76 3.42 -6.56
N MET A 366 -27.73 4.08 -5.41
CA MET A 366 -28.79 4.07 -4.41
C MET A 366 -29.18 5.49 -4.05
N ASP A 367 -30.48 5.72 -3.87
CA ASP A 367 -30.99 6.94 -3.26
C ASP A 367 -30.51 6.97 -1.80
N ILE A 368 -29.94 8.10 -1.37
CA ILE A 368 -29.43 8.27 0.00
C ILE A 368 -30.52 8.11 1.08
N SER A 369 -31.80 8.29 0.70
CA SER A 369 -32.94 8.12 1.58
C SER A 369 -33.32 6.64 1.78
N ASP A 370 -32.82 5.72 0.94
CA ASP A 370 -33.03 4.29 1.10
C ASP A 370 -32.42 3.78 2.42
N ALA A 371 -33.17 2.97 3.16
CA ALA A 371 -32.74 2.36 4.42
C ALA A 371 -31.43 1.55 4.29
N ALA A 372 -31.17 1.00 3.10
CA ALA A 372 -29.98 0.24 2.77
C ALA A 372 -28.80 1.09 2.23
N ALA A 373 -29.00 2.39 1.99
CA ALA A 373 -27.96 3.31 1.50
C ALA A 373 -26.99 3.76 2.61
N ARG A 374 -26.29 2.79 3.20
CA ARG A 374 -25.27 3.01 4.23
C ARG A 374 -23.88 3.00 3.59
N PRO A 375 -23.11 4.09 3.68
CA PRO A 375 -21.79 4.16 3.07
C PRO A 375 -20.80 3.29 3.82
N GLU A 376 -19.99 2.56 3.05
CA GLU A 376 -18.89 1.72 3.51
C GLU A 376 -17.60 2.14 2.79
N PRO A 377 -16.40 1.88 3.37
CA PRO A 377 -15.15 2.08 2.66
C PRO A 377 -15.15 1.37 1.31
N GLY A 378 -14.77 2.09 0.25
CA GLY A 378 -14.81 1.67 -1.13
C GLY A 378 -16.08 2.06 -1.89
N ASP A 379 -17.11 2.60 -1.23
CA ASP A 379 -18.26 3.20 -1.93
C ASP A 379 -17.93 4.62 -2.43
N ILE A 380 -18.74 5.14 -3.35
CA ILE A 380 -18.60 6.49 -3.90
C ILE A 380 -19.84 7.31 -3.54
N ILE A 381 -19.65 8.51 -2.99
CA ILE A 381 -20.74 9.42 -2.64
C ILE A 381 -20.78 10.55 -3.67
N ASN A 382 -21.96 10.81 -4.24
CA ASN A 382 -22.19 11.90 -5.19
C ASN A 382 -23.09 12.99 -4.59
N HIS A 383 -22.80 14.25 -4.89
CA HIS A 383 -23.57 15.40 -4.42
C HIS A 383 -23.61 16.54 -5.43
N ASN A 384 -24.59 17.42 -5.25
CA ASN A 384 -24.75 18.62 -6.07
C ASN A 384 -23.56 19.56 -5.94
N PHE A 385 -23.10 20.10 -7.06
CA PHE A 385 -22.14 21.20 -7.04
C PHE A 385 -22.84 22.48 -6.57
N LYS A 386 -22.26 23.20 -5.60
CA LYS A 386 -22.83 24.44 -5.02
C LYS A 386 -24.29 24.28 -4.58
N SER A 387 -25.18 25.16 -5.01
CA SER A 387 -26.62 25.16 -4.71
C SER A 387 -27.45 24.37 -5.72
N GLY A 388 -26.85 23.38 -6.39
CA GLY A 388 -27.57 22.50 -7.32
C GLY A 388 -28.72 21.75 -6.64
N THR A 389 -29.75 21.44 -7.43
CA THR A 389 -31.01 20.81 -6.96
C THR A 389 -31.29 19.48 -7.62
N VAL A 390 -30.29 18.85 -8.25
CA VAL A 390 -30.44 17.54 -8.91
C VAL A 390 -30.76 16.50 -7.86
N THR A 391 -31.81 15.72 -8.12
CA THR A 391 -32.23 14.59 -7.28
C THR A 391 -31.72 13.26 -7.83
N PHE A 392 -31.86 12.18 -7.06
CA PHE A 392 -31.58 10.82 -7.54
C PHE A 392 -32.41 10.48 -8.79
N GLU A 393 -33.69 10.88 -8.82
CA GLU A 393 -34.58 10.69 -9.97
C GLU A 393 -34.10 11.48 -11.19
N ASP A 394 -33.70 12.74 -11.02
CA ASP A 394 -33.13 13.53 -12.11
C ASP A 394 -31.87 12.87 -12.67
N ALA A 395 -30.97 12.39 -11.81
CA ALA A 395 -29.76 11.69 -12.21
C ALA A 395 -30.04 10.37 -12.94
N GLY A 396 -31.18 9.72 -12.68
CA GLY A 396 -31.67 8.57 -13.44
C GLY A 396 -32.18 8.93 -14.84
N ASN A 397 -32.54 10.19 -15.10
CA ASN A 397 -33.15 10.64 -16.35
C ASN A 397 -32.20 11.40 -17.30
N ARG A 398 -31.07 11.91 -16.79
CA ARG A 398 -30.05 12.65 -17.57
C ARG A 398 -28.64 12.38 -17.03
N ASN A 399 -27.64 12.60 -17.88
CA ASN A 399 -26.23 12.31 -17.58
C ASN A 399 -25.29 13.51 -17.81
N ASP A 400 -25.83 14.74 -17.81
CA ASP A 400 -25.16 15.99 -18.16
C ASP A 400 -25.26 17.08 -17.06
N PHE A 401 -25.31 16.66 -15.79
CA PHE A 401 -25.49 17.56 -14.66
C PHE A 401 -24.20 17.86 -13.88
N HIS A 402 -24.15 19.06 -13.28
CA HIS A 402 -23.02 19.46 -12.45
C HIS A 402 -23.13 18.82 -11.06
N SER A 403 -22.19 17.94 -10.76
CA SER A 403 -22.10 17.24 -9.47
C SER A 403 -20.64 16.96 -9.14
N HIS A 404 -20.40 16.46 -7.93
CA HIS A 404 -19.09 16.07 -7.44
C HIS A 404 -19.18 14.74 -6.71
N SER A 405 -18.13 13.93 -6.79
CA SER A 405 -18.05 12.63 -6.15
C SER A 405 -16.72 12.42 -5.44
N ALA A 406 -16.77 11.66 -4.36
CA ALA A 406 -15.60 11.27 -3.57
C ALA A 406 -15.72 9.82 -3.09
N ILE A 407 -14.58 9.14 -2.90
CA ILE A 407 -14.48 7.74 -2.47
C ILE A 407 -14.48 7.69 -0.94
N VAL A 408 -15.34 6.88 -0.34
CA VAL A 408 -15.34 6.60 1.09
C VAL A 408 -14.10 5.77 1.43
N VAL A 409 -13.27 6.25 2.36
CA VAL A 409 -12.03 5.56 2.76
C VAL A 409 -12.02 5.11 4.21
N GLU A 410 -12.91 5.66 5.02
CA GLU A 410 -12.94 5.37 6.46
C GLU A 410 -14.32 5.65 7.05
N LYS A 411 -14.67 4.92 8.11
CA LYS A 411 -15.79 5.22 9.00
C LYS A 411 -15.24 5.55 10.38
N GLY A 412 -15.84 6.52 11.05
CA GLY A 412 -15.43 6.93 12.38
C GLY A 412 -16.57 7.52 13.20
N GLU A 413 -16.23 7.88 14.43
CA GLU A 413 -17.09 8.58 15.36
C GLU A 413 -16.26 9.59 16.15
N ASP A 414 -16.74 10.82 16.26
CA ASP A 414 -16.13 11.88 17.05
C ASP A 414 -17.18 12.57 17.94
N ALA A 415 -16.81 13.68 18.59
CA ALA A 415 -17.72 14.44 19.46
C ALA A 415 -18.99 14.98 18.75
N HIS A 416 -19.00 14.99 17.41
CA HIS A 416 -20.14 15.42 16.59
C HIS A 416 -20.90 14.23 15.97
N GLY A 417 -20.63 13.01 16.44
CA GLY A 417 -21.31 11.79 16.04
C GLY A 417 -20.57 11.03 14.95
N ARG A 418 -21.29 10.08 14.33
CA ARG A 418 -20.72 9.18 13.32
C ARG A 418 -20.48 9.88 12.01
N PHE A 419 -19.43 9.46 11.32
CA PHE A 419 -19.03 10.04 10.05
C PHE A 419 -18.39 8.99 9.14
N VAL A 420 -18.30 9.34 7.86
CA VAL A 420 -17.34 8.75 6.94
C VAL A 420 -16.35 9.81 6.46
N ARG A 421 -15.10 9.40 6.26
CA ARG A 421 -14.09 10.21 5.58
C ARG A 421 -14.05 9.80 4.12
N THR A 422 -14.02 10.78 3.25
CA THR A 422 -13.96 10.62 1.80
C THR A 422 -12.72 11.26 1.23
N ILE A 423 -12.22 10.77 0.10
CA ILE A 423 -11.14 11.38 -0.68
C ILE A 423 -11.64 11.65 -2.10
N GLY A 424 -11.40 12.86 -2.57
CA GLY A 424 -11.78 13.32 -3.90
C GLY A 424 -10.63 14.05 -4.61
N GLY A 425 -10.80 14.24 -5.92
CA GLY A 425 -9.95 15.10 -6.71
C GLY A 425 -10.53 16.49 -6.83
N ASN A 426 -9.70 17.47 -7.16
CA ASN A 426 -10.07 18.87 -7.27
C ASN A 426 -10.81 19.43 -6.05
N GLU A 427 -10.39 18.99 -4.86
CA GLU A 427 -10.93 19.45 -3.59
C GLU A 427 -10.19 20.71 -3.16
N ALA A 428 -10.92 21.80 -2.91
CA ALA A 428 -10.31 23.03 -2.41
C ALA A 428 -10.00 22.91 -0.91
N THR A 429 -8.80 23.33 -0.50
CA THR A 429 -8.43 23.39 0.92
C THR A 429 -8.35 24.83 1.40
N ARG A 430 -8.13 25.04 2.71
CA ARG A 430 -7.89 26.40 3.23
C ARG A 430 -6.53 26.96 2.83
N GLU A 431 -5.56 26.08 2.59
CA GLU A 431 -4.18 26.42 2.26
C GLU A 431 -4.00 26.61 0.75
N HIS A 432 -4.69 25.80 -0.06
CA HIS A 432 -4.72 25.92 -1.51
C HIS A 432 -6.12 26.32 -1.96
N GLN A 433 -6.24 27.54 -2.50
CA GLN A 433 -7.48 28.04 -3.13
C GLN A 433 -7.76 27.38 -4.48
N SER A 434 -6.86 26.50 -4.94
CA SER A 434 -6.94 25.66 -6.14
C SER A 434 -7.15 24.19 -5.78
N GLY A 435 -7.49 23.36 -6.77
CA GLY A 435 -7.77 21.94 -6.58
C GLY A 435 -6.63 21.14 -5.97
N THR A 436 -6.95 20.20 -5.06
CA THR A 436 -6.01 19.21 -4.49
C THR A 436 -6.61 17.80 -4.54
N VAL A 437 -5.83 16.78 -4.18
CA VAL A 437 -6.38 15.48 -3.77
C VAL A 437 -6.74 15.56 -2.28
N GLY A 438 -7.94 16.06 -1.98
CA GLY A 438 -8.35 16.39 -0.62
C GLY A 438 -9.22 15.33 0.03
N ASP A 439 -9.39 15.44 1.35
CA ASP A 439 -10.32 14.64 2.12
C ASP A 439 -11.45 15.47 2.75
N SER A 440 -12.57 14.82 3.01
CA SER A 440 -13.77 15.45 3.57
C SER A 440 -14.52 14.52 4.51
N ILE A 441 -15.08 15.10 5.57
CA ILE A 441 -15.91 14.40 6.55
C ILE A 441 -17.39 14.57 6.18
N ILE A 442 -18.08 13.44 6.01
CA ILE A 442 -19.52 13.38 5.76
C ILE A 442 -20.20 12.80 7.00
N ARG A 443 -21.14 13.56 7.57
CA ARG A 443 -21.86 13.14 8.78
C ARG A 443 -22.90 12.09 8.46
N LEU A 444 -23.09 11.19 9.42
CA LEU A 444 -24.08 10.12 9.34
C LEU A 444 -25.19 10.32 10.37
N GLU A 445 -26.37 9.83 10.04
CA GLU A 445 -27.48 9.73 10.96
C GLU A 445 -27.24 8.64 12.02
N ALA A 446 -28.09 8.62 13.06
CA ALA A 446 -28.07 7.62 14.13
C ALA A 446 -28.43 6.20 13.65
N ASP A 447 -28.90 6.04 12.42
CA ASP A 447 -29.02 4.74 11.76
C ASP A 447 -27.84 4.41 10.83
N GLY A 448 -26.93 5.35 10.54
CA GLY A 448 -25.74 5.13 9.71
C GLY A 448 -25.91 5.50 8.24
N ARG A 449 -27.06 6.04 7.84
CA ARG A 449 -27.23 6.67 6.52
C ARG A 449 -26.53 8.03 6.47
N ILE A 450 -26.30 8.53 5.27
CA ILE A 450 -25.75 9.88 5.06
C ILE A 450 -26.74 10.90 5.61
N LYS A 451 -26.26 11.82 6.45
CA LYS A 451 -27.02 12.97 6.90
C LYS A 451 -27.02 14.02 5.80
N ASP A 452 -28.17 14.27 5.20
CA ASP A 452 -28.31 15.28 4.13
C ASP A 452 -28.04 16.70 4.68
N ARG A 453 -27.75 17.63 3.77
CA ARG A 453 -27.33 19.00 4.07
C ARG A 453 -28.06 20.01 3.20
N ASP A 454 -28.31 21.21 3.70
CA ASP A 454 -29.09 22.24 2.98
C ASP A 454 -28.37 22.83 1.76
N THR A 455 -27.04 22.68 1.70
CA THR A 455 -26.21 23.07 0.56
C THR A 455 -25.45 21.86 0.05
N HIS A 456 -25.21 21.76 -1.26
CA HIS A 456 -24.54 20.60 -1.85
C HIS A 456 -25.24 19.27 -1.53
N ARG A 457 -26.58 19.25 -1.66
CA ARG A 457 -27.42 18.08 -1.33
C ARG A 457 -26.88 16.81 -1.98
N PHE A 458 -26.86 15.72 -1.23
CA PHE A 458 -26.41 14.45 -1.77
C PHE A 458 -27.41 13.93 -2.81
N ILE A 459 -26.89 13.34 -3.88
CA ILE A 459 -27.69 12.85 -5.01
C ILE A 459 -27.81 11.33 -4.92
N ALA A 460 -26.68 10.64 -4.80
CA ALA A 460 -26.61 9.19 -4.82
C ALA A 460 -25.46 8.65 -3.97
N LEU A 461 -25.66 7.45 -3.43
CA LEU A 461 -24.58 6.58 -2.97
C LEU A 461 -24.38 5.49 -4.03
N ILE A 462 -23.20 5.42 -4.63
CA ILE A 462 -22.82 4.30 -5.50
C ILE A 462 -22.20 3.23 -4.62
N LYS A 463 -22.92 2.13 -4.41
CA LYS A 463 -22.40 0.96 -3.74
C LYS A 463 -21.43 0.23 -4.66
N THR A 464 -20.24 -0.01 -4.14
CA THR A 464 -19.31 -0.96 -4.74
C THR A 464 -19.69 -2.35 -4.24
N LEU A 465 -19.95 -3.28 -5.14
CA LEU A 465 -20.41 -4.65 -4.88
C LEU A 465 -19.41 -5.71 -5.34
N LYS A 466 -18.35 -5.28 -6.04
CA LYS A 466 -17.25 -6.08 -6.56
C LYS A 466 -16.31 -6.58 -5.48
#